data_AF-A0A0D3RUC8-F1
#
_entry.id   AF-A0A0D3RUC8-F1
#
_cell.length_a   1.000
_cell.length_b   1.000
_cell.length_c   1.000
_cell.angle_alpha   90.00
_cell.angle_beta   90.00
_cell.angle_gamma   90.00
#
_symmetry.space_group_name_H-M   'P 1'
#
loop_
_entity.id
_entity.type
_entity.pdbx_description
1 polymer ?
#
loop_
_entity_poly.entity_id
_entity_poly.type
_entity_poly.pdbx_seq_one_letter_code
_entity_poly.pdbx_strand_id
1 'polypeptide(L)'
;RMVAAVAAKLGLACVLVQENWVDYSDAVYDRVGNIMMSRLMGADVRLVDQGFDIGFRRSWEEALEDVRKRGGKPYAIPAGASDHELGGLGYVGFAEEVRRQEAELGFKFDYIVVCAVTGSTQAGMVVGFAADGRANRVIGIDASATPDQTRAQILRIARRTADLVGLQRPITDSDVVLDTRYAYPAYGLPSAETNEAIRLCARLEGMMT
;
A
#
# COMPACT_ATOMS: atom_id res chain seq x y z
N ARG A 1 -6.57 -3.01 -9.65
CA ARG A 1 -5.91 -2.95 -10.99
C ARG A 1 -4.57 -3.67 -11.11
N MET A 2 -3.54 -3.39 -10.29
CA MET A 2 -2.17 -3.88 -10.56
C MET A 2 -2.08 -5.41 -10.56
N VAL A 3 -2.78 -6.08 -9.63
CA VAL A 3 -2.86 -7.55 -9.58
C VAL A 3 -3.44 -8.14 -10.88
N ALA A 4 -4.49 -7.52 -11.44
CA ALA A 4 -5.07 -7.95 -12.71
C ALA A 4 -4.08 -7.79 -13.88
N ALA A 5 -3.34 -6.69 -13.92
CA ALA A 5 -2.32 -6.47 -14.96
C ALA A 5 -1.20 -7.52 -14.90
N VAL A 6 -0.69 -7.80 -13.70
CA VAL A 6 0.35 -8.82 -13.50
C VAL A 6 -0.18 -10.22 -13.83
N ALA A 7 -1.40 -10.55 -13.41
CA ALA A 7 -2.02 -11.83 -13.74
C ALA A 7 -2.15 -12.02 -15.26
N ALA A 8 -2.67 -11.02 -15.98
CA ALA A 8 -2.78 -11.05 -17.44
C ALA A 8 -1.40 -11.22 -18.11
N LYS A 9 -0.38 -10.47 -17.66
CA LYS A 9 0.99 -10.60 -18.18
C LYS A 9 1.60 -11.99 -17.97
N LEU A 10 1.28 -12.64 -16.84
CA LEU A 10 1.77 -13.97 -16.49
C LEU A 10 0.89 -15.11 -17.05
N GLY A 11 -0.19 -14.80 -17.75
CA GLY A 11 -1.15 -15.81 -18.24
C GLY A 11 -1.94 -16.50 -17.12
N LEU A 12 -2.10 -15.83 -15.97
CA LEU A 12 -2.84 -16.33 -14.82
C LEU A 12 -4.28 -15.79 -14.81
N ALA A 13 -5.22 -16.60 -14.33
CA ALA A 13 -6.55 -16.12 -13.98
C ALA A 13 -6.47 -15.17 -12.77
N CYS A 14 -7.39 -14.20 -12.69
CA CYS A 14 -7.43 -13.20 -11.62
C CYS A 14 -8.85 -13.07 -11.06
N VAL A 15 -8.98 -13.20 -9.74
CA VAL A 15 -10.21 -12.89 -9.01
C VAL A 15 -9.91 -11.70 -8.08
N LEU A 16 -10.75 -10.69 -8.10
CA LEU A 16 -10.64 -9.51 -7.25
C LEU A 16 -11.92 -9.34 -6.43
N VAL A 17 -11.79 -9.41 -5.12
CA VAL A 17 -12.84 -9.00 -4.18
C VAL A 17 -12.71 -7.49 -3.99
N GLN A 18 -13.74 -6.73 -4.36
CA GLN A 18 -13.79 -5.28 -4.27
C GLN A 18 -14.94 -4.90 -3.35
N GLU A 19 -14.63 -4.13 -2.31
CA GLU A 19 -15.57 -3.75 -1.27
C GLU A 19 -15.75 -2.24 -1.26
N ASN A 20 -16.92 -1.78 -0.81
CA ASN A 20 -17.17 -0.34 -0.66
C ASN A 20 -16.55 0.17 0.64
N TRP A 21 -15.28 0.56 0.54
CA TRP A 21 -14.47 1.03 1.67
C TRP A 21 -14.60 2.52 1.98
N VAL A 22 -15.33 3.26 1.16
CA VAL A 22 -15.43 4.71 1.29
C VAL A 22 -16.90 5.05 1.40
N ASP A 23 -17.26 5.88 2.39
CA ASP A 23 -18.59 6.48 2.46
C ASP A 23 -18.71 7.60 1.41
N TYR A 24 -18.70 7.19 0.15
CA TYR A 24 -18.76 8.04 -1.03
C TYR A 24 -19.64 7.38 -2.08
N SER A 25 -20.63 8.12 -2.55
CA SER A 25 -21.53 7.67 -3.61
C SER A 25 -21.38 8.61 -4.81
N ASP A 26 -20.82 8.06 -5.88
CA ASP A 26 -20.79 8.69 -7.19
C ASP A 26 -21.35 7.72 -8.23
N ALA A 27 -22.13 8.26 -9.18
CA ALA A 27 -22.90 7.47 -10.14
C ALA A 27 -22.04 6.55 -11.04
N VAL A 28 -20.74 6.83 -11.15
CA VAL A 28 -19.82 6.06 -11.99
C VAL A 28 -18.65 5.46 -11.22
N TYR A 29 -18.64 5.55 -9.88
CA TYR A 29 -17.51 5.14 -9.04
C TYR A 29 -17.07 3.68 -9.28
N ASP A 30 -18.02 2.78 -9.49
CA ASP A 30 -17.80 1.36 -9.76
C ASP A 30 -17.57 1.03 -11.25
N ARG A 31 -17.50 2.04 -12.12
CA ARG A 31 -17.47 1.90 -13.60
C ARG A 31 -16.31 2.62 -14.27
N VAL A 32 -15.57 3.47 -13.57
CA VAL A 32 -14.41 4.20 -14.12
C VAL A 32 -13.10 3.87 -13.40
N GLY A 33 -11.98 4.40 -13.89
CA GLY A 33 -10.69 4.30 -13.21
C GLY A 33 -10.21 2.86 -12.96
N ASN A 34 -9.79 2.58 -11.71
CA ASN A 34 -9.13 1.33 -11.33
C ASN A 34 -9.96 0.08 -11.58
N ILE A 35 -11.27 0.13 -11.29
CA ILE A 35 -12.15 -1.04 -11.43
C ILE A 35 -12.44 -1.33 -12.90
N MET A 36 -12.66 -0.30 -13.72
CA MET A 36 -12.82 -0.42 -15.18
C MET A 36 -11.60 -1.12 -15.81
N MET A 37 -10.39 -0.63 -15.51
CA MET A 37 -9.15 -1.24 -16.01
C MET A 37 -9.02 -2.70 -15.59
N SER A 38 -9.45 -3.05 -14.38
CA SER A 38 -9.37 -4.43 -13.87
C SER A 38 -10.27 -5.39 -14.67
N ARG A 39 -11.48 -4.94 -15.03
CA ARG A 39 -12.39 -5.70 -15.91
C ARG A 39 -11.84 -5.82 -17.33
N LEU A 40 -11.30 -4.74 -17.89
CA LEU A 40 -10.70 -4.76 -19.25
C LEU A 40 -9.51 -5.72 -19.36
N MET A 41 -8.77 -5.92 -18.26
CA MET A 41 -7.68 -6.90 -18.19
C MET A 41 -8.16 -8.34 -17.91
N GLY A 42 -9.47 -8.59 -17.92
CA GLY A 42 -10.04 -9.94 -17.81
C GLY A 42 -10.13 -10.49 -16.39
N ALA A 43 -10.02 -9.66 -15.36
CA ALA A 43 -10.22 -10.12 -13.98
C ALA A 43 -11.71 -10.36 -13.68
N ASP A 44 -12.00 -11.43 -12.93
CA ASP A 44 -13.28 -11.67 -12.26
C ASP A 44 -13.41 -10.71 -11.08
N VAL A 45 -14.09 -9.58 -11.31
CA VAL A 45 -14.29 -8.51 -10.30
C VAL A 45 -15.61 -8.73 -9.57
N ARG A 46 -15.52 -9.07 -8.28
CA ARG A 46 -16.65 -9.32 -7.39
C ARG A 46 -16.85 -8.12 -6.47
N LEU A 47 -17.94 -7.39 -6.67
CA LEU A 47 -18.34 -6.30 -5.79
C LEU A 47 -19.09 -6.87 -4.58
N VAL A 48 -18.65 -6.55 -3.38
CA VAL A 48 -19.28 -6.95 -2.10
C VAL A 48 -19.61 -5.71 -1.29
N ASP A 49 -20.83 -5.66 -0.77
CA ASP A 49 -21.28 -4.57 0.09
C ASP A 49 -20.97 -4.89 1.55
N GLN A 50 -19.70 -4.71 1.92
CA GLN A 50 -19.19 -4.80 3.30
C GLN A 50 -18.22 -3.62 3.47
N GLY A 51 -18.36 -2.79 4.51
CA GLY A 51 -17.64 -1.48 4.69
C GLY A 51 -16.10 -1.54 4.74
N PHE A 52 -15.39 -0.57 5.34
CA PHE A 52 -13.90 -0.58 5.39
C PHE A 52 -13.29 -1.52 6.46
N ASP A 53 -12.24 -2.27 6.12
CA ASP A 53 -11.35 -3.01 7.04
C ASP A 53 -10.02 -3.36 6.33
N ILE A 54 -8.93 -3.37 7.09
CA ILE A 54 -7.57 -3.68 6.60
C ILE A 54 -7.14 -5.15 6.83
N GLY A 55 -7.97 -5.95 7.51
CA GLY A 55 -7.75 -7.37 7.80
C GLY A 55 -8.35 -8.35 6.78
N PHE A 56 -8.32 -9.65 7.14
CA PHE A 56 -8.89 -10.72 6.31
C PHE A 56 -10.40 -10.85 6.54
N ARG A 57 -11.18 -10.94 5.46
CA ARG A 57 -12.65 -11.03 5.48
C ARG A 57 -13.17 -12.37 4.98
N ARG A 58 -14.43 -12.66 5.31
CA ARG A 58 -15.12 -13.87 4.84
C ARG A 58 -15.24 -13.93 3.31
N SER A 59 -15.51 -12.80 2.68
CA SER A 59 -15.56 -12.64 1.22
C SER A 59 -14.26 -13.10 0.53
N TRP A 60 -13.12 -12.85 1.19
CA TRP A 60 -11.80 -13.28 0.76
C TRP A 60 -11.64 -14.81 0.82
N GLU A 61 -12.02 -15.43 1.93
CA GLU A 61 -11.96 -16.90 2.08
C GLU A 61 -12.88 -17.62 1.09
N GLU A 62 -14.09 -17.09 0.89
CA GLU A 62 -15.06 -17.62 -0.09
C GLU A 62 -14.52 -17.54 -1.52
N ALA A 63 -13.84 -16.45 -1.88
CA ALA A 63 -13.21 -16.31 -3.19
C ALA A 63 -12.06 -17.31 -3.39
N LEU A 64 -11.21 -17.52 -2.39
CA LEU A 64 -10.14 -18.53 -2.44
C LEU A 64 -10.72 -19.94 -2.59
N GLU A 65 -11.77 -20.26 -1.83
CA GLU A 65 -12.40 -21.57 -1.86
C GLU A 65 -13.13 -21.84 -3.18
N ASP A 66 -13.80 -20.84 -3.75
CA ASP A 66 -14.41 -20.94 -5.08
C ASP A 66 -13.36 -21.25 -6.17
N VAL A 67 -12.16 -20.65 -6.10
CA VAL A 67 -11.08 -21.00 -7.03
C VAL A 67 -10.66 -22.47 -6.87
N ARG A 68 -10.54 -22.96 -5.63
CA ARG A 68 -10.21 -24.39 -5.36
C ARG A 68 -11.29 -25.33 -5.90
N LYS A 69 -12.57 -25.02 -5.68
CA LYS A 69 -13.71 -25.81 -6.16
C LYS A 69 -13.77 -25.90 -7.69
N ARG A 70 -13.32 -24.86 -8.40
CA ARG A 70 -13.19 -24.86 -9.87
C ARG A 70 -11.91 -25.56 -10.37
N GLY A 71 -11.14 -26.21 -9.49
CA GLY A 71 -9.92 -26.94 -9.83
C GLY A 71 -8.66 -26.06 -9.91
N GLY A 72 -8.74 -24.79 -9.52
CA GLY A 72 -7.62 -23.86 -9.50
C GLY A 72 -6.80 -23.92 -8.20
N LYS A 73 -5.59 -23.34 -8.23
CA LYS A 73 -4.73 -23.15 -7.06
C LYS A 73 -4.54 -21.65 -6.80
N PRO A 74 -5.28 -21.02 -5.87
CA PRO A 74 -5.20 -19.58 -5.67
C PRO A 74 -3.88 -19.18 -4.98
N TYR A 75 -3.33 -18.03 -5.36
CA TYR A 75 -2.27 -17.34 -4.62
C TYR A 75 -2.87 -16.12 -3.91
N ALA A 76 -2.83 -16.14 -2.59
CA ALA A 76 -3.51 -15.18 -1.73
C ALA A 76 -2.69 -13.88 -1.60
N ILE A 77 -3.19 -12.77 -2.15
CA ILE A 77 -2.60 -11.44 -2.05
C ILE A 77 -3.51 -10.54 -1.18
N PRO A 78 -3.13 -10.21 0.07
CA PRO A 78 -3.95 -9.38 0.95
C PRO A 78 -4.04 -7.92 0.50
N ALA A 79 -4.86 -7.13 1.20
CA ALA A 79 -4.99 -5.68 0.97
C ALA A 79 -3.63 -4.98 0.90
N GLY A 80 -3.38 -4.29 -0.22
CA GLY A 80 -2.12 -3.60 -0.49
C GLY A 80 -0.87 -4.49 -0.55
N ALA A 81 -1.03 -5.82 -0.59
CA ALA A 81 0.03 -6.81 -0.38
C ALA A 81 0.77 -6.66 0.95
N SER A 82 0.18 -5.92 1.92
CA SER A 82 0.92 -5.47 3.09
C SER A 82 1.12 -6.56 4.13
N ASP A 83 0.04 -7.18 4.58
CA ASP A 83 0.12 -8.25 5.57
C ASP A 83 0.42 -9.62 4.94
N HIS A 84 1.44 -9.63 4.10
CA HIS A 84 2.00 -10.80 3.46
C HIS A 84 3.46 -10.97 3.92
N GLU A 85 3.93 -12.21 4.03
CA GLU A 85 5.31 -12.53 4.45
C GLU A 85 6.35 -11.73 3.66
N LEU A 86 6.17 -11.67 2.33
CA LEU A 86 7.04 -10.97 1.38
C LEU A 86 6.69 -9.48 1.18
N GLY A 87 5.64 -8.97 1.85
CA GLY A 87 5.01 -7.69 1.52
C GLY A 87 5.91 -6.46 1.68
N GLY A 88 6.90 -6.52 2.57
CA GLY A 88 7.85 -5.42 2.82
C GLY A 88 9.10 -5.44 1.95
N LEU A 89 9.41 -6.55 1.28
CA LEU A 89 10.70 -6.74 0.59
C LEU A 89 10.92 -5.74 -0.54
N GLY A 90 9.87 -5.40 -1.29
CA GLY A 90 9.97 -4.47 -2.41
C GLY A 90 10.52 -3.10 -1.98
N TYR A 91 10.10 -2.61 -0.81
CA TYR A 91 10.54 -1.31 -0.31
C TYR A 91 11.79 -1.34 0.57
N VAL A 92 12.27 -2.53 0.96
CA VAL A 92 13.68 -2.69 1.36
C VAL A 92 14.57 -2.43 0.14
N GLY A 93 14.21 -3.03 -1.01
CA GLY A 93 14.88 -2.77 -2.29
C GLY A 93 14.82 -1.31 -2.73
N PHE A 94 13.74 -0.60 -2.43
CA PHE A 94 13.66 0.84 -2.66
C PHE A 94 14.76 1.62 -1.92
N ALA A 95 15.05 1.31 -0.65
CA ALA A 95 16.11 2.00 0.08
C ALA A 95 17.50 1.70 -0.50
N GLU A 96 17.73 0.48 -1.00
CA GLU A 96 18.95 0.14 -1.73
C GLU A 96 19.08 0.92 -3.05
N GLU A 97 17.97 1.09 -3.77
CA GLU A 97 17.92 1.91 -4.97
C GLU A 97 18.23 3.37 -4.67
N VAL A 98 17.64 3.94 -3.61
CA VAL A 98 17.93 5.31 -3.18
C VAL A 98 19.40 5.47 -2.83
N ARG A 99 20.01 4.54 -2.08
CA ARG A 99 21.46 4.59 -1.79
C ARG A 99 22.32 4.62 -3.04
N ARG A 100 21.98 3.80 -4.04
CA ARG A 100 22.68 3.78 -5.34
C ARG A 100 22.54 5.11 -6.05
N GLN A 101 21.33 5.67 -6.11
CA GLN A 101 21.07 6.96 -6.73
C GLN A 101 21.76 8.12 -6.00
N GLU A 102 21.78 8.12 -4.66
CA GLU A 102 22.51 9.11 -3.85
C GLU A 102 24.02 9.09 -4.16
N ALA A 103 24.59 7.91 -4.36
CA ALA A 103 25.99 7.77 -4.76
C ALA A 103 26.25 8.32 -6.18
N GLU A 104 25.35 8.07 -7.13
CA GLU A 104 25.44 8.58 -8.51
C GLU A 104 25.26 10.11 -8.57
N LEU A 105 24.38 10.67 -7.74
CA LEU A 105 24.07 12.10 -7.69
C LEU A 105 25.06 12.93 -6.87
N GLY A 106 25.82 12.29 -5.97
CA GLY A 106 26.79 12.97 -5.11
C GLY A 106 26.18 13.71 -3.92
N PHE A 107 24.92 13.46 -3.59
CA PHE A 107 24.26 14.00 -2.39
C PHE A 107 23.30 12.97 -1.77
N LYS A 108 22.90 13.22 -0.52
CA LYS A 108 21.93 12.38 0.20
C LYS A 108 20.62 13.13 0.41
N PHE A 109 19.51 12.39 0.39
CA PHE A 109 18.23 12.92 0.81
C PHE A 109 18.13 12.89 2.35
N ASP A 110 17.74 14.02 2.93
CA ASP A 110 17.59 14.16 4.39
C ASP A 110 16.35 13.44 4.92
N TYR A 111 15.28 13.39 4.12
CA TYR A 111 13.99 12.80 4.47
C TYR A 111 13.33 12.14 3.26
N ILE A 112 12.47 11.16 3.54
CA ILE A 112 11.55 10.56 2.56
C ILE A 112 10.13 10.79 3.08
N VAL A 113 9.25 11.34 2.26
CA VAL A 113 7.81 11.48 2.58
C VAL A 113 7.04 10.41 1.83
N VAL A 114 6.18 9.67 2.53
CA VAL A 114 5.42 8.55 1.93
C VAL A 114 4.02 8.46 2.52
N CYS A 115 3.00 8.30 1.66
CA CYS A 115 1.64 7.99 2.09
C CYS A 115 1.56 6.56 2.69
N ALA A 116 0.84 6.39 3.80
CA ALA A 116 0.68 5.13 4.48
C ALA A 116 -0.80 4.83 4.83
N VAL A 117 -1.23 3.61 4.51
CA VAL A 117 -2.54 3.05 4.90
C VAL A 117 -2.36 1.64 5.42
N THR A 118 -2.06 0.68 4.54
CA THR A 118 -1.86 -0.74 4.90
C THR A 118 -0.43 -1.08 5.32
N GLY A 119 0.54 -0.20 5.03
CA GLY A 119 1.78 -0.12 5.79
C GLY A 119 3.04 -0.78 5.22
N SER A 120 2.99 -1.78 4.34
CA SER A 120 4.24 -2.46 3.93
C SER A 120 5.20 -1.61 3.11
N THR A 121 4.68 -0.59 2.42
CA THR A 121 5.50 0.41 1.72
C THR A 121 6.42 1.12 2.71
N GLN A 122 5.84 1.79 3.71
CA GLN A 122 6.63 2.46 4.74
C GLN A 122 7.45 1.47 5.57
N ALA A 123 6.91 0.30 5.90
CA ALA A 123 7.63 -0.71 6.67
C ALA A 123 8.91 -1.20 5.97
N GLY A 124 8.84 -1.47 4.65
CA GLY A 124 10.00 -1.82 3.86
C GLY A 124 11.03 -0.70 3.81
N MET A 125 10.58 0.55 3.63
CA MET A 125 11.46 1.73 3.70
C MET A 125 12.14 1.84 5.07
N VAL A 126 11.40 1.69 6.17
CA VAL A 126 11.93 1.72 7.55
C VAL A 126 13.03 0.67 7.72
N VAL A 127 12.79 -0.57 7.28
CA VAL A 127 13.80 -1.64 7.35
C VAL A 127 15.01 -1.31 6.47
N GLY A 128 14.78 -0.89 5.23
CA GLY A 128 15.84 -0.59 4.28
C GLY A 128 16.72 0.59 4.69
N PHE A 129 16.15 1.65 5.27
CA PHE A 129 16.87 2.81 5.81
C PHE A 129 17.38 2.60 7.23
N ALA A 130 16.90 1.60 7.98
CA ALA A 130 17.53 1.23 9.24
C ALA A 130 18.98 0.75 9.05
N ALA A 131 19.29 0.15 7.89
CA ALA A 131 20.63 -0.32 7.54
C ALA A 131 21.70 0.78 7.50
N ASP A 132 21.31 2.03 7.23
CA ASP A 132 22.21 3.20 7.22
C ASP A 132 21.84 4.27 8.28
N GLY A 133 21.04 3.88 9.27
CA GLY A 133 20.70 4.72 10.42
C GLY A 133 19.67 5.82 10.14
N ARG A 134 18.90 5.71 9.05
CA ARG A 134 17.92 6.73 8.61
C ARG A 134 16.45 6.29 8.70
N ALA A 135 16.14 5.20 9.39
CA ALA A 135 14.76 4.72 9.53
C ALA A 135 13.79 5.83 9.99
N ASN A 136 14.18 6.61 10.99
CA ASN A 136 13.40 7.75 11.52
C ASN A 136 13.32 8.98 10.58
N ARG A 137 13.96 8.93 9.41
CA ARG A 137 13.85 9.95 8.34
C ARG A 137 12.76 9.62 7.33
N VAL A 138 12.14 8.44 7.43
CA VAL A 138 10.96 8.07 6.66
C VAL A 138 9.72 8.64 7.36
N ILE A 139 9.22 9.75 6.83
CA ILE A 139 8.03 10.44 7.32
C ILE A 139 6.80 9.86 6.63
N GLY A 140 6.14 8.93 7.31
CA GLY A 140 4.84 8.43 6.89
C GLY A 140 3.77 9.49 7.08
N ILE A 141 2.89 9.65 6.09
CA ILE A 141 1.67 10.46 6.19
C ILE A 141 0.49 9.50 6.20
N ASP A 142 -0.25 9.43 7.29
CA ASP A 142 -1.46 8.60 7.37
C ASP A 142 -2.51 9.09 6.38
N ALA A 143 -3.12 8.15 5.69
CA ALA A 143 -4.30 8.38 4.85
C ALA A 143 -5.43 7.39 5.18
N SER A 144 -5.31 6.64 6.28
CA SER A 144 -6.32 5.67 6.72
C SER A 144 -7.42 6.29 7.57
N ALA A 145 -7.13 7.41 8.25
CA ALA A 145 -7.94 7.96 9.35
C ALA A 145 -8.09 7.00 10.55
N THR A 146 -7.25 5.96 10.62
CA THR A 146 -7.13 4.96 11.70
C THR A 146 -5.66 4.84 12.15
N PRO A 147 -5.04 5.93 12.62
CA PRO A 147 -3.59 6.03 12.73
C PRO A 147 -2.96 5.01 13.68
N ASP A 148 -3.64 4.63 14.76
CA ASP A 148 -3.13 3.63 15.71
C ASP A 148 -3.00 2.24 15.06
N GLN A 149 -3.99 1.86 14.25
CA GLN A 149 -4.00 0.59 13.52
C GLN A 149 -2.90 0.59 12.44
N THR A 150 -2.82 1.66 11.65
CA THR A 150 -1.79 1.82 10.62
C THR A 150 -0.39 1.80 11.21
N ARG A 151 -0.14 2.55 12.30
CA ARG A 151 1.16 2.56 12.98
C ARG A 151 1.54 1.19 13.53
N ALA A 152 0.61 0.51 14.21
CA ALA A 152 0.85 -0.83 14.73
C ALA A 152 1.14 -1.84 13.61
N GLN A 153 0.43 -1.73 12.49
CA GLN A 153 0.63 -2.58 11.32
C GLN A 153 1.98 -2.32 10.64
N ILE A 154 2.38 -1.06 10.44
CA ILE A 154 3.71 -0.70 9.92
C ILE A 154 4.80 -1.30 10.80
N LEU A 155 4.72 -1.10 12.12
CA LEU A 155 5.72 -1.60 13.06
C LEU A 155 5.83 -3.13 13.03
N ARG A 156 4.69 -3.82 13.01
CA ARG A 156 4.63 -5.29 12.93
C ARG A 156 5.23 -5.82 11.63
N ILE A 157 4.88 -5.22 10.49
CA ILE A 157 5.44 -5.60 9.19
C ILE A 157 6.94 -5.32 9.14
N ALA A 158 7.39 -4.15 9.65
CA ALA A 158 8.79 -3.77 9.65
C ALA A 158 9.64 -4.76 10.47
N ARG A 159 9.18 -5.18 11.65
CA ARG A 159 9.85 -6.20 12.46
C ARG A 159 9.96 -7.54 11.71
N ARG A 160 8.85 -8.04 11.16
CA ARG A 160 8.85 -9.29 10.37
C ARG A 160 9.79 -9.20 9.16
N THR A 161 9.77 -8.09 8.44
CA THR A 161 10.61 -7.87 7.27
C THR A 161 12.09 -7.72 7.65
N ALA A 162 12.41 -7.07 8.77
CA ALA A 162 13.76 -6.98 9.31
C ALA A 162 14.35 -8.36 9.61
N ASP A 163 13.57 -9.24 10.24
CA ASP A 163 13.98 -10.63 10.50
C ASP A 163 14.23 -11.40 9.19
N LEU A 164 13.33 -11.25 8.20
CA LEU A 164 13.42 -11.93 6.91
C LEU A 164 14.67 -11.55 6.10
N VAL A 165 15.12 -10.29 6.20
CA VAL A 165 16.32 -9.81 5.50
C VAL A 165 17.58 -9.87 6.36
N GLY A 166 17.48 -10.38 7.59
CA GLY A 166 18.62 -10.47 8.51
C GLY A 166 19.19 -9.12 8.94
N LEU A 167 18.34 -8.11 9.17
CA LEU A 167 18.78 -6.80 9.66
C LEU A 167 19.45 -6.95 11.05
N GLN A 168 20.68 -6.49 11.18
CA GLN A 168 21.51 -6.67 12.39
C GLN A 168 21.17 -5.69 13.54
N ARG A 169 19.95 -5.15 13.55
CA ARG A 169 19.44 -4.28 14.62
C ARG A 169 17.92 -4.42 14.75
N PRO A 170 17.36 -4.23 15.95
CA PRO A 170 15.91 -4.22 16.13
C PRO A 170 15.28 -2.99 15.49
N ILE A 171 14.03 -3.14 15.04
CA ILE A 171 13.12 -2.04 14.72
C ILE A 171 12.34 -1.65 15.97
N THR A 172 12.49 -0.39 16.36
CA THR A 172 11.90 0.22 17.55
C THR A 172 10.73 1.15 17.18
N ASP A 173 9.94 1.53 18.17
CA ASP A 173 8.86 2.49 17.98
C ASP A 173 9.32 3.85 17.45
N SER A 174 10.54 4.29 17.79
CA SER A 174 11.11 5.54 17.30
C SER A 174 11.55 5.48 15.84
N ASP A 175 11.68 4.29 15.26
CA ASP A 175 12.02 4.12 13.84
C ASP A 175 10.79 4.33 12.94
N VAL A 176 9.56 4.32 13.50
CA VAL A 176 8.31 4.48 12.75
C VAL A 176 7.68 5.85 13.05
N VAL A 177 7.87 6.79 12.12
CA VAL A 177 7.26 8.13 12.16
C VAL A 177 5.99 8.13 11.30
N LEU A 178 4.85 8.46 11.90
CA LEU A 178 3.57 8.58 11.20
C LEU A 178 2.88 9.88 11.60
N ASP A 179 2.76 10.79 10.66
CA ASP A 179 2.02 12.05 10.79
C ASP A 179 0.54 11.82 10.48
N THR A 180 -0.33 12.24 11.38
CA THR A 180 -1.77 11.96 11.34
C THR A 180 -2.61 13.19 11.00
N ARG A 181 -1.96 14.34 10.76
CA ARG A 181 -2.64 15.64 10.61
C ARG A 181 -3.48 15.78 9.34
N TYR A 182 -3.28 14.91 8.34
CA TYR A 182 -3.83 15.08 6.98
C TYR A 182 -4.83 13.99 6.56
N ALA A 183 -5.14 13.03 7.43
CA ALA A 183 -5.97 11.88 7.09
C ALA A 183 -7.49 12.14 7.07
N TYR A 184 -7.92 13.29 7.57
CA TYR A 184 -9.33 13.66 7.69
C TYR A 184 -9.96 13.97 6.31
N PRO A 185 -11.28 13.84 6.16
CA PRO A 185 -12.25 13.39 7.16
C PRO A 185 -12.29 11.87 7.36
N ALA A 186 -11.95 11.08 6.34
CA ALA A 186 -11.92 9.62 6.38
C ALA A 186 -11.12 9.06 5.21
N TYR A 187 -10.80 7.76 5.25
CA TYR A 187 -10.22 7.05 4.12
C TYR A 187 -11.01 7.28 2.83
N GLY A 188 -10.33 7.68 1.75
CA GLY A 188 -10.92 7.89 0.43
C GLY A 188 -11.70 9.19 0.24
N LEU A 189 -11.86 10.02 1.28
CA LEU A 189 -12.50 11.33 1.19
C LEU A 189 -11.44 12.44 1.28
N PRO A 190 -11.29 13.32 0.28
CA PRO A 190 -10.33 14.41 0.34
C PRO A 190 -10.87 15.60 1.15
N SER A 191 -10.02 16.23 1.96
CA SER A 191 -10.30 17.56 2.53
C SER A 191 -10.17 18.68 1.49
N ALA A 192 -10.48 19.92 1.88
CA ALA A 192 -10.26 21.08 1.01
C ALA A 192 -8.76 21.28 0.73
N GLU A 193 -7.93 21.07 1.74
CA GLU A 193 -6.47 21.16 1.73
C GLU A 193 -5.87 20.06 0.85
N THR A 194 -6.40 18.82 0.91
CA THR A 194 -6.01 17.74 -0.01
C THR A 194 -6.26 18.16 -1.46
N ASN A 195 -7.44 18.72 -1.74
CA ASN A 195 -7.77 19.20 -3.08
C ASN A 195 -6.92 20.41 -3.51
N GLU A 196 -6.51 21.28 -2.58
CA GLU A 196 -5.59 22.38 -2.86
C GLU A 196 -4.19 21.86 -3.20
N ALA A 197 -3.65 20.93 -2.40
CA ALA A 197 -2.34 20.32 -2.62
C ALA A 197 -2.25 19.62 -3.98
N ILE A 198 -3.30 18.86 -4.37
CA ILE A 198 -3.39 18.24 -5.70
C ILE A 198 -3.29 19.30 -6.80
N ARG A 199 -4.08 20.39 -6.70
CA ARG A 199 -4.07 21.45 -7.72
C ARG A 199 -2.73 22.18 -7.77
N LEU A 200 -2.10 22.43 -6.63
CA LEU A 200 -0.81 23.11 -6.55
C LEU A 200 0.27 22.28 -7.27
N CYS A 201 0.40 21.01 -6.94
CA CYS A 201 1.38 20.11 -7.56
C CYS A 201 1.12 19.95 -9.07
N ALA A 202 -0.13 19.74 -9.47
CA ALA A 202 -0.50 19.60 -10.87
C ALA A 202 -0.21 20.87 -11.69
N ARG A 203 -0.43 22.06 -11.11
CA ARG A 203 -0.21 23.33 -11.80
C ARG A 203 1.26 23.72 -11.91
N LEU A 204 2.05 23.43 -10.89
CA LEU A 204 3.46 23.83 -10.85
C LEU A 204 4.36 22.83 -11.57
N GLU A 205 4.09 21.55 -11.43
CA GLU A 205 4.99 20.48 -11.89
C GLU A 205 4.38 19.57 -12.95
N GLY A 206 3.08 19.72 -13.26
CA GLY A 206 2.38 18.82 -14.18
C GLY A 206 2.30 17.37 -13.68
N MET A 207 2.54 17.14 -12.38
CA MET A 207 2.62 15.81 -11.78
C MET A 207 1.27 15.36 -11.21
N MET A 208 0.84 14.17 -11.60
CA MET A 208 -0.37 13.47 -11.14
C MET A 208 -0.05 11.98 -11.00
N THR A 209 -0.53 11.30 -9.96
CA THR A 209 -0.22 9.89 -9.67
C THR A 209 -1.46 9.04 -9.44
#